data_AF-A0A4V6PEH7-F1
#
_entry.id   AF-A0A4V6PEH7-F1
#
_cell.length_a   1.000
_cell.length_b   1.000
_cell.length_c   1.000
_cell.angle_alpha   90.00
_cell.angle_beta   90.00
_cell.angle_gamma   90.00
#
_symmetry.space_group_name_H-M   'P 1'
#
loop_
_entity.id
_entity.type
_entity.pdbx_description
1 polymer ?
#
loop_
_entity_poly.entity_id
_entity_poly.type
_entity_poly.pdbx_seq_one_letter_code
_entity_poly.pdbx_strand_id
1 'polypeptide(L)'
;MADELRVPDHLPVLGAARHFDPQDGVCLMEYASVLAGEPFSDHPQCTHPHLAHVARLVNDLISDAARPQLAILAPDLIGTATTSPLVLPRLVVTCTRIALEVDPLSRRLWRQLRRAERHLDRLNGGRSTHLWAGTTALWLAVHTVASSKLTERNQLLARLLVESVRVCRSEMLTDTQPRAGVVARLSLHRMRHPGM
;
A
#
# COMPACT_ATOMS: atom_id res chain seq x y z
N MET A 1 17.23 -18.24 -22.85
CA MET A 1 17.44 -19.07 -21.65
C MET A 1 17.12 -18.19 -20.47
N ALA A 2 15.99 -18.44 -19.81
CA ALA A 2 15.52 -17.61 -18.71
C ALA A 2 16.45 -17.80 -17.51
N ASP A 3 17.05 -16.70 -17.06
CA ASP A 3 17.84 -16.62 -15.85
C ASP A 3 16.91 -16.90 -14.66
N GLU A 4 17.08 -18.06 -14.05
CA GLU A 4 16.38 -18.44 -12.83
C GLU A 4 16.74 -17.43 -11.74
N LEU A 5 15.75 -16.61 -11.35
CA LEU A 5 15.78 -15.81 -10.12
C LEU A 5 15.91 -16.75 -8.93
N ARG A 6 17.16 -17.17 -8.65
CA ARG A 6 17.52 -18.01 -7.52
C ARG A 6 17.40 -17.15 -6.26
N VAL A 7 16.43 -17.49 -5.43
CA VAL A 7 16.29 -16.90 -4.09
C VAL A 7 17.60 -17.18 -3.34
N PRO A 8 18.32 -16.16 -2.83
CA PRO A 8 19.58 -16.37 -2.11
C PRO A 8 19.43 -17.36 -0.96
N ASP A 9 20.35 -18.32 -0.84
CA ASP A 9 20.33 -19.46 0.11
C ASP A 9 20.36 -19.08 1.61
N HIS A 10 20.35 -17.79 1.94
CA HIS A 10 20.45 -17.25 3.30
C HIS A 10 19.24 -16.38 3.69
N LEU A 11 18.26 -16.28 2.80
CA LEU A 11 17.08 -15.46 3.00
C LEU A 11 15.94 -16.36 3.50
N PRO A 12 15.36 -16.06 4.68
CA PRO A 12 14.36 -16.94 5.28
C PRO A 12 13.12 -17.07 4.39
N VAL A 13 12.57 -18.29 4.34
CA VAL A 13 11.37 -18.64 3.55
C VAL A 13 10.17 -17.91 4.12
N LEU A 14 9.23 -17.44 3.29
CA LEU A 14 8.07 -16.73 3.80
C LEU A 14 7.08 -17.66 4.55
N GLY A 15 6.52 -17.22 5.68
CA GLY A 15 5.57 -17.95 6.56
C GLY A 15 4.31 -17.14 6.92
N ALA A 16 3.36 -17.71 7.67
CA ALA A 16 2.07 -17.08 8.05
C ALA A 16 1.97 -16.77 9.56
N ALA A 17 1.49 -15.59 9.96
CA ALA A 17 1.32 -15.17 11.38
C ALA A 17 2.63 -14.94 12.18
N ARG A 18 2.51 -14.53 13.47
CA ARG A 18 3.63 -14.21 14.39
C ARG A 18 4.40 -15.47 14.74
N HIS A 19 5.67 -15.51 14.35
CA HIS A 19 6.53 -16.67 14.56
C HIS A 19 7.46 -16.48 15.74
N PHE A 20 7.49 -17.50 16.60
CA PHE A 20 8.35 -17.57 17.78
C PHE A 20 9.65 -18.37 17.50
N ASP A 21 9.80 -18.97 16.31
CA ASP A 21 11.00 -19.72 15.90
C ASP A 21 11.47 -19.36 14.45
N PRO A 22 12.78 -19.27 14.16
CA PRO A 22 13.32 -18.99 12.81
C PRO A 22 12.94 -20.02 11.72
N GLN A 23 12.42 -21.19 12.11
CA GLN A 23 12.01 -22.27 11.20
C GLN A 23 10.57 -22.14 10.69
N ASP A 24 9.76 -21.25 11.27
CA ASP A 24 8.33 -21.10 10.93
C ASP A 24 8.07 -20.21 9.69
N GLY A 25 9.15 -19.73 9.09
CA GLY A 25 9.14 -18.79 7.97
C GLY A 25 8.94 -17.34 8.41
N VAL A 26 9.27 -16.38 7.55
CA VAL A 26 9.16 -14.94 7.84
C VAL A 26 7.97 -14.32 7.13
N CYS A 27 7.30 -13.35 7.74
CA CYS A 27 6.34 -12.53 7.03
C CYS A 27 7.06 -11.77 5.90
N LEU A 28 6.37 -11.51 4.79
CA LEU A 28 6.87 -10.62 3.74
C LEU A 28 7.39 -9.26 4.28
N MET A 29 6.78 -8.74 5.35
CA MET A 29 7.22 -7.48 5.97
C MET A 29 8.48 -7.61 6.82
N GLU A 30 8.65 -8.74 7.50
CA GLU A 30 9.91 -9.06 8.19
C GLU A 30 11.04 -9.20 7.16
N TYR A 31 10.77 -9.88 6.05
CA TYR A 31 11.70 -10.01 4.94
C TYR A 31 12.08 -8.64 4.35
N ALA A 32 11.11 -7.77 4.12
CA ALA A 32 11.37 -6.40 3.65
C ALA A 32 12.18 -5.58 4.67
N SER A 33 11.93 -5.73 5.97
CA SER A 33 12.68 -5.03 7.03
C SER A 33 14.17 -5.38 6.99
N VAL A 34 14.50 -6.66 6.84
CA VAL A 34 15.88 -7.14 6.74
C VAL A 34 16.55 -6.61 5.48
N LEU A 35 15.86 -6.67 4.33
CA LEU A 35 16.38 -6.13 3.06
C LEU A 35 16.61 -4.62 3.12
N ALA A 36 15.82 -3.88 3.90
CA ALA A 36 15.98 -2.44 4.11
C ALA A 36 17.09 -2.10 5.13
N GLY A 37 17.69 -3.09 5.80
CA GLY A 37 18.65 -2.87 6.88
C GLY A 37 18.01 -2.39 8.19
N GLU A 38 16.70 -2.60 8.36
CA GLU A 38 15.96 -2.28 9.58
C GLU A 38 15.99 -3.45 10.59
N PRO A 39 15.66 -3.19 11.88
CA PRO A 39 15.40 -4.28 12.81
C PRO A 39 14.29 -5.20 12.31
N PHE A 40 14.46 -6.51 12.50
CA PHE A 40 13.49 -7.53 12.13
C PHE A 40 12.10 -7.20 12.69
N SER A 41 11.15 -6.89 11.81
CA SER A 41 9.80 -6.48 12.19
C SER A 41 8.80 -6.67 11.06
N ASP A 42 7.58 -7.09 11.40
CA ASP A 42 6.44 -7.08 10.48
C ASP A 42 5.78 -5.70 10.32
N HIS A 43 6.31 -4.67 11.00
CA HIS A 43 5.93 -3.27 10.90
C HIS A 43 7.14 -2.36 10.57
N PRO A 44 7.81 -2.58 9.42
CA PRO A 44 8.99 -1.81 9.05
C PRO A 44 8.69 -0.32 8.82
N GLN A 45 9.68 0.54 9.10
CA GLN A 45 9.60 1.99 8.86
C GLN A 45 9.75 2.32 7.37
N CYS A 46 10.43 1.48 6.59
CA CYS A 46 10.66 1.68 5.17
C CYS A 46 9.38 1.57 4.31
N THR A 47 8.31 1.01 4.87
CA THR A 47 7.06 0.72 4.17
C THR A 47 5.91 1.55 4.74
N HIS A 48 5.05 2.09 3.87
CA HIS A 48 3.88 2.81 4.36
C HIS A 48 2.97 1.90 5.24
N PRO A 49 2.51 2.34 6.44
CA PRO A 49 1.82 1.45 7.40
C PRO A 49 0.58 0.75 6.85
N HIS A 50 -0.20 1.41 5.99
CA HIS A 50 -1.37 0.80 5.36
C HIS A 50 -1.02 -0.14 4.20
N LEU A 51 0.13 0.06 3.55
CA LEU A 51 0.64 -0.91 2.57
C LEU A 51 1.17 -2.14 3.30
N ALA A 52 1.91 -1.96 4.40
CA ALA A 52 2.35 -3.06 5.26
C ALA A 52 1.17 -3.88 5.80
N HIS A 53 0.05 -3.21 6.14
CA HIS A 53 -1.19 -3.90 6.51
C HIS A 53 -1.73 -4.78 5.37
N VAL A 54 -1.82 -4.27 4.13
CA VAL A 54 -2.24 -5.07 2.97
C VAL A 54 -1.29 -6.24 2.72
N ALA A 55 0.03 -5.99 2.78
CA ALA A 55 1.06 -7.00 2.57
C ALA A 55 0.93 -8.17 3.56
N ARG A 56 0.72 -7.88 4.86
CA ARG A 56 0.48 -8.90 5.89
C ARG A 56 -0.79 -9.70 5.62
N LEU A 57 -1.90 -9.03 5.28
CA LEU A 57 -3.16 -9.72 4.93
C LEU A 57 -2.97 -10.66 3.74
N VAL A 58 -2.30 -10.20 2.67
CA VAL A 58 -2.03 -11.00 1.48
C VAL A 58 -1.10 -12.16 1.81
N ASN A 59 -0.04 -11.91 2.58
CA ASN A 59 0.88 -12.95 3.05
C ASN A 59 0.13 -14.05 3.81
N ASP A 60 -0.74 -13.69 4.74
CA ASP A 60 -1.45 -14.66 5.58
C ASP A 60 -2.54 -15.44 4.82
N LEU A 61 -3.12 -14.86 3.76
CA LEU A 61 -4.28 -15.42 3.05
C LEU A 61 -3.95 -16.08 1.70
N ILE A 62 -2.77 -15.85 1.14
CA ILE A 62 -2.32 -16.57 -0.04
C ILE A 62 -2.00 -18.02 0.32
N SER A 63 -2.16 -18.96 -0.62
CA SER A 63 -1.81 -20.36 -0.35
C SER A 63 -0.30 -20.53 -0.15
N ASP A 64 0.11 -21.50 0.67
CA ASP A 64 1.52 -21.80 0.93
C ASP A 64 2.33 -22.07 -0.34
N ALA A 65 1.75 -22.75 -1.34
CA ALA A 65 2.41 -22.99 -2.63
C ALA A 65 2.74 -21.71 -3.43
N ALA A 66 1.98 -20.63 -3.21
CA ALA A 66 2.15 -19.36 -3.91
C ALA A 66 2.86 -18.31 -3.04
N ARG A 67 2.91 -18.49 -1.72
CA ARG A 67 3.52 -17.56 -0.76
C ARG A 67 4.99 -17.21 -1.10
N PRO A 68 5.88 -18.16 -1.48
CA PRO A 68 7.26 -17.82 -1.84
C PRO A 68 7.38 -16.82 -2.99
N GLN A 69 6.40 -16.76 -3.90
CA GLN A 69 6.41 -15.84 -5.03
C GLN A 69 6.27 -14.38 -4.59
N LEU A 70 5.71 -14.12 -3.40
CA LEU A 70 5.61 -12.77 -2.85
C LEU A 70 6.99 -12.17 -2.53
N ALA A 71 8.02 -12.98 -2.29
CA ALA A 71 9.36 -12.50 -1.96
C ALA A 71 9.96 -11.62 -3.06
N ILE A 72 9.58 -11.86 -4.33
CA ILE A 72 9.99 -11.05 -5.49
C ILE A 72 9.52 -9.58 -5.35
N LEU A 73 8.40 -9.36 -4.64
CA LEU A 73 7.83 -8.03 -4.43
C LEU A 73 8.45 -7.28 -3.24
N ALA A 74 9.30 -7.93 -2.44
CA ALA A 74 9.85 -7.30 -1.24
C ALA A 74 10.69 -6.05 -1.51
N PRO A 75 11.58 -6.00 -2.53
CA PRO A 75 12.27 -4.76 -2.88
C PRO A 75 11.33 -3.62 -3.27
N ASP A 76 10.17 -3.95 -3.84
CA ASP A 76 9.20 -2.95 -4.29
C ASP A 76 8.48 -2.25 -3.12
N LEU A 77 8.42 -2.90 -1.96
CA LEU A 77 7.82 -2.40 -0.72
C LEU A 77 8.73 -1.41 0.02
N ILE A 78 10.05 -1.52 -0.18
CA ILE A 78 11.06 -0.67 0.47
C ILE A 78 10.99 0.74 -0.08
N GLY A 79 11.15 1.72 0.81
CA GLY A 79 11.14 3.13 0.45
C GLY A 79 9.79 3.56 -0.11
N THR A 80 8.69 3.00 0.42
CA THR A 80 7.31 3.41 0.08
C THR A 80 6.67 4.26 1.18
N ALA A 81 7.38 4.47 2.29
CA ALA A 81 6.94 5.32 3.38
C ALA A 81 6.75 6.77 2.93
N THR A 82 5.55 7.29 3.11
CA THR A 82 5.15 8.68 2.82
C THR A 82 4.15 9.15 3.86
N THR A 83 4.03 10.45 4.06
CA THR A 83 3.02 11.06 4.93
C THR A 83 1.79 11.54 4.16
N SER A 84 1.67 11.23 2.86
CA SER A 84 0.54 11.66 2.04
C SER A 84 -0.80 11.12 2.59
N PRO A 85 -1.76 11.99 2.94
CA PRO A 85 -3.07 11.54 3.42
C PRO A 85 -3.91 10.87 2.32
N LEU A 86 -3.47 10.96 1.05
CA LEU A 86 -4.14 10.36 -0.09
C LEU A 86 -3.92 8.85 -0.19
N VAL A 87 -2.87 8.30 0.45
CA VAL A 87 -2.51 6.88 0.31
C VAL A 87 -3.64 5.97 0.76
N LEU A 88 -4.13 6.13 1.98
CA LEU A 88 -5.18 5.24 2.53
C LEU A 88 -6.45 5.21 1.65
N PRO A 89 -7.07 6.34 1.28
CA PRO A 89 -8.25 6.29 0.41
C PRO A 89 -7.95 5.80 -1.00
N ARG A 90 -6.77 6.05 -1.57
CA ARG A 90 -6.38 5.44 -2.86
C ARG A 90 -6.21 3.93 -2.75
N LEU A 91 -5.55 3.43 -1.69
CA LEU A 91 -5.44 2.00 -1.42
C LEU A 91 -6.81 1.34 -1.31
N VAL A 92 -7.76 1.96 -0.59
CA VAL A 92 -9.11 1.41 -0.48
C VAL A 92 -9.83 1.41 -1.81
N VAL A 93 -9.75 2.49 -2.61
CA VAL A 93 -10.35 2.51 -3.96
C VAL A 93 -9.80 1.36 -4.80
N THR A 94 -8.48 1.23 -4.88
CA THR A 94 -7.79 0.21 -5.66
C THR A 94 -8.16 -1.20 -5.21
N CYS A 95 -8.00 -1.52 -3.93
CA CYS A 95 -8.31 -2.85 -3.39
C CYS A 95 -9.79 -3.20 -3.55
N THR A 96 -10.69 -2.23 -3.30
CA THR A 96 -12.13 -2.45 -3.41
C THR A 96 -12.56 -2.69 -4.86
N ARG A 97 -11.96 -2.00 -5.84
CA ARG A 97 -12.25 -2.25 -7.26
C ARG A 97 -11.87 -3.67 -7.68
N ILE A 98 -10.70 -4.14 -7.28
CA ILE A 98 -10.27 -5.53 -7.51
C ILE A 98 -11.24 -6.51 -6.84
N ALA A 99 -11.63 -6.26 -5.58
CA ALA A 99 -12.59 -7.11 -4.89
C ALA A 99 -13.99 -7.11 -5.54
N LEU A 100 -14.39 -6.01 -6.18
CA LEU A 100 -15.65 -5.91 -6.92
C LEU A 100 -15.62 -6.68 -8.25
N GLU A 101 -14.46 -6.95 -8.83
CA GLU A 101 -14.35 -7.89 -9.96
C GLU A 101 -14.70 -9.32 -9.51
N VAL A 102 -14.44 -9.65 -8.24
CA VAL A 102 -14.73 -10.95 -7.63
C VAL A 102 -16.17 -11.05 -7.13
N ASP A 103 -16.69 -10.02 -6.46
CA ASP A 103 -18.07 -9.94 -5.97
C ASP A 103 -18.74 -8.61 -6.37
N PRO A 104 -19.24 -8.52 -7.62
CA PRO A 104 -19.85 -7.29 -8.15
C PRO A 104 -21.13 -6.87 -7.41
N LEU A 105 -21.81 -7.83 -6.76
CA LEU A 105 -23.09 -7.61 -6.07
C LEU A 105 -22.90 -7.15 -4.61
N SER A 106 -21.65 -7.10 -4.12
CA SER A 106 -21.34 -6.71 -2.76
C SER A 106 -21.71 -5.26 -2.46
N ARG A 107 -22.86 -5.06 -1.82
CA ARG A 107 -23.29 -3.74 -1.33
C ARG A 107 -22.28 -3.15 -0.34
N ARG A 108 -21.55 -3.99 0.41
CA ARG A 108 -20.54 -3.54 1.38
C ARG A 108 -19.32 -2.96 0.65
N LEU A 109 -18.78 -3.64 -0.37
CA LEU A 109 -17.66 -3.12 -1.17
C LEU A 109 -18.03 -1.81 -1.87
N TRP A 110 -19.18 -1.76 -2.55
CA TRP A 110 -19.66 -0.53 -3.19
C TRP A 110 -19.81 0.65 -2.21
N ARG A 111 -20.24 0.40 -0.97
CA ARG A 111 -20.30 1.43 0.08
C ARG A 111 -18.90 1.92 0.47
N GLN A 112 -17.91 1.03 0.58
CA GLN A 112 -16.54 1.41 0.90
C GLN A 112 -15.88 2.19 -0.24
N LEU A 113 -16.07 1.76 -1.49
CA LEU A 113 -15.58 2.48 -2.68
C LEU A 113 -16.07 3.93 -2.69
N ARG A 114 -17.39 4.14 -2.58
CA ARG A 114 -17.98 5.50 -2.54
C ARG A 114 -17.51 6.32 -1.34
N ARG A 115 -17.22 5.68 -0.18
CA ARG A 115 -16.69 6.37 1.00
C ARG A 115 -15.26 6.85 0.75
N ALA A 116 -14.43 6.01 0.14
CA ALA A 116 -13.05 6.33 -0.21
C ALA A 116 -12.98 7.43 -1.28
N GLU A 117 -13.78 7.34 -2.34
CA GLU A 117 -13.88 8.37 -3.40
C GLU A 117 -14.28 9.73 -2.81
N ARG A 118 -15.34 9.79 -1.98
CA ARG A 118 -15.71 11.03 -1.29
C ARG A 118 -14.61 11.57 -0.38
N HIS A 119 -13.77 10.71 0.18
CA HIS A 119 -12.66 11.14 1.02
C HIS A 119 -11.55 11.76 0.15
N LEU A 120 -11.24 11.17 -1.00
CA LEU A 120 -10.33 11.76 -2.00
C LEU A 120 -10.81 13.12 -2.47
N ASP A 121 -12.10 13.26 -2.81
CA ASP A 121 -12.67 14.53 -3.26
C ASP A 121 -12.58 15.64 -2.18
N ARG A 122 -12.60 15.26 -0.90
CA ARG A 122 -12.41 16.22 0.21
C ARG A 122 -10.96 16.64 0.34
N LEU A 123 -10.03 15.69 0.33
CA LEU A 123 -8.60 15.95 0.44
C LEU A 123 -8.09 16.78 -0.75
N ASN A 124 -8.50 16.43 -1.97
CA ASN A 124 -8.18 17.18 -3.19
C ASN A 124 -8.79 18.60 -3.17
N GLY A 125 -9.94 18.78 -2.51
CA GLY A 125 -10.56 20.08 -2.28
C GLY A 125 -9.97 20.89 -1.11
N GLY A 126 -8.85 20.46 -0.53
CA GLY A 126 -8.18 21.17 0.56
C GLY A 126 -8.91 21.13 1.91
N ARG A 127 -9.92 20.26 2.06
CA ARG A 127 -10.66 20.14 3.32
C ARG A 127 -9.93 19.22 4.27
N SER A 128 -9.68 19.72 5.49
CA SER A 128 -9.25 18.86 6.60
C SER A 128 -10.33 17.82 6.88
N THR A 129 -9.95 16.56 6.91
CA THR A 129 -10.84 15.44 7.22
C THR A 129 -10.36 14.81 8.52
N HIS A 130 -11.30 14.41 9.38
CA HIS A 130 -10.97 13.47 10.45
C HIS A 130 -10.41 12.18 9.84
N LEU A 131 -9.44 11.57 10.52
CA LEU A 131 -8.87 10.26 10.19
C LEU A 131 -10.01 9.27 9.92
N TRP A 132 -10.19 8.95 8.64
CA TRP A 132 -11.10 7.90 8.24
C TRP A 132 -10.39 6.57 8.44
N ALA A 133 -10.95 5.71 9.29
CA ALA A 133 -10.43 4.36 9.56
C ALA A 133 -10.74 3.41 8.38
N GLY A 134 -10.03 3.60 7.26
CA GLY A 134 -10.16 2.80 6.03
C GLY A 134 -9.60 1.37 6.13
N THR A 135 -8.94 1.01 7.24
CA THR A 135 -8.34 -0.32 7.45
C THR A 135 -9.36 -1.46 7.37
N THR A 136 -10.57 -1.28 7.92
CA THR A 136 -11.65 -2.28 7.78
C THR A 136 -12.06 -2.50 6.32
N ALA A 137 -11.94 -1.48 5.46
CA ALA A 137 -12.24 -1.62 4.04
C ALA A 137 -11.14 -2.39 3.30
N LEU A 138 -9.86 -2.17 3.64
CA LEU A 138 -8.75 -2.97 3.12
C LEU A 138 -8.90 -4.44 3.52
N TRP A 139 -9.19 -4.71 4.80
CA TRP A 139 -9.48 -6.05 5.30
C TRP A 139 -10.60 -6.72 4.50
N LEU A 140 -11.73 -6.02 4.32
CA LEU A 140 -12.89 -6.54 3.58
C LEU A 140 -12.53 -6.89 2.13
N ALA A 141 -11.83 -5.99 1.44
CA ALA A 141 -11.43 -6.21 0.06
C ALA A 141 -10.52 -7.43 -0.11
N VAL A 142 -9.46 -7.54 0.70
CA VAL A 142 -8.54 -8.67 0.65
C VAL A 142 -9.26 -9.98 0.99
N HIS A 143 -10.12 -9.98 2.02
CA HIS A 143 -10.88 -11.18 2.40
C HIS A 143 -11.90 -11.61 1.36
N THR A 144 -12.56 -10.68 0.66
CA THR A 144 -13.45 -11.03 -0.45
C THR A 144 -12.68 -11.78 -1.53
N VAL A 145 -11.49 -11.30 -1.92
CA VAL A 145 -10.65 -11.99 -2.90
C VAL A 145 -10.22 -13.36 -2.36
N ALA A 146 -9.68 -13.41 -1.14
CA ALA A 146 -9.16 -14.63 -0.51
C ALA A 146 -10.23 -15.72 -0.28
N SER A 147 -11.49 -15.33 -0.09
CA SER A 147 -12.60 -16.27 0.14
C SER A 147 -13.27 -16.75 -1.15
N SER A 148 -12.82 -16.24 -2.31
CA SER A 148 -13.39 -16.64 -3.60
C SER A 148 -12.99 -18.05 -3.99
N LYS A 149 -13.83 -18.68 -4.82
CA LYS A 149 -13.58 -20.02 -5.40
C LYS A 149 -12.88 -19.94 -6.77
N LEU A 150 -12.35 -18.78 -7.13
CA LEU A 150 -11.68 -18.56 -8.42
C LEU A 150 -10.33 -19.28 -8.45
N THR A 151 -10.02 -19.93 -9.57
CA THR A 151 -8.71 -20.59 -9.78
C THR A 151 -7.56 -19.57 -9.71
N GLU A 152 -7.80 -18.34 -10.17
CA GLU A 152 -6.83 -17.24 -10.19
C GLU A 152 -6.75 -16.45 -8.87
N ARG A 153 -7.39 -16.91 -7.79
CA ARG A 153 -7.44 -16.22 -6.49
C ARG A 153 -6.06 -15.72 -6.01
N ASN A 154 -5.03 -16.56 -6.07
CA ASN A 154 -3.69 -16.19 -5.63
C ASN A 154 -3.08 -15.10 -6.52
N GLN A 155 -3.37 -15.11 -7.83
CA GLN A 155 -2.94 -14.07 -8.76
C GLN A 155 -3.66 -12.75 -8.47
N LEU A 156 -4.93 -12.79 -8.10
CA LEU A 156 -5.68 -11.61 -7.68
C LEU A 156 -5.16 -11.02 -6.36
N LEU A 157 -4.77 -11.86 -5.39
CA LEU A 157 -4.13 -11.40 -4.15
C LEU A 157 -2.76 -10.75 -4.43
N ALA A 158 -1.94 -11.37 -5.29
CA ALA A 158 -0.67 -10.79 -5.71
C ALA A 158 -0.88 -9.47 -6.47
N ARG A 159 -1.86 -9.40 -7.38
CA ARG A 159 -2.23 -8.18 -8.11
C ARG A 159 -2.66 -7.07 -7.15
N LEU A 160 -3.49 -7.40 -6.15
CA LEU A 160 -3.92 -6.45 -5.12
C LEU A 160 -2.72 -5.83 -4.40
N LEU A 161 -1.72 -6.62 -4.04
CA LEU A 161 -0.48 -6.13 -3.43
C LEU A 161 0.32 -5.25 -4.41
N VAL A 162 0.52 -5.70 -5.65
CA VAL A 162 1.24 -4.94 -6.68
C VAL A 162 0.59 -3.57 -6.95
N GLU A 163 -0.73 -3.50 -7.10
CA GLU A 163 -1.42 -2.22 -7.29
C GLU A 163 -1.34 -1.34 -6.04
N SER A 164 -1.32 -1.94 -4.85
CA SER A 164 -1.14 -1.20 -3.59
C SER A 164 0.25 -0.56 -3.49
N VAL A 165 1.29 -1.25 -3.97
CA VAL A 165 2.64 -0.68 -4.09
C VAL A 165 2.64 0.50 -5.05
N ARG A 166 2.01 0.35 -6.24
CA ARG A 166 1.94 1.44 -7.24
C ARG A 166 1.26 2.69 -6.70
N VAL A 167 0.20 2.53 -5.91
CA VAL A 167 -0.43 3.66 -5.20
C VAL A 167 0.60 4.41 -4.36
N CYS A 168 1.34 3.73 -3.48
CA CYS A 168 2.31 4.38 -2.60
C CYS A 168 3.45 5.04 -3.38
N ARG A 169 3.99 4.36 -4.41
CA ARG A 169 5.05 4.92 -5.27
C ARG A 169 4.60 6.16 -6.03
N SER A 170 3.35 6.18 -6.53
CA SER A 170 2.81 7.37 -7.22
C SER A 170 2.69 8.59 -6.30
N GLU A 171 2.33 8.36 -5.03
CA GLU A 171 2.22 9.44 -4.04
C GLU A 171 3.58 10.01 -3.66
N MET A 172 4.60 9.14 -3.54
CA MET A 172 5.95 9.60 -3.27
C MET A 172 6.52 10.51 -4.36
N LEU A 173 6.33 10.14 -5.63
CA LEU A 173 6.78 10.99 -6.75
C LEU A 173 6.12 12.38 -6.71
N THR A 174 4.85 12.43 -6.30
CA THR A 174 4.09 13.68 -6.21
C THR A 174 4.52 14.53 -5.01
N ASP A 175 4.93 13.92 -3.89
CA ASP A 175 5.39 14.63 -2.69
C ASP A 175 6.78 15.28 -2.89
N THR A 176 7.64 14.66 -3.71
CA THR A 176 8.94 15.22 -4.11
C THR A 176 8.86 16.36 -5.13
N GLN A 177 7.72 16.57 -5.81
CA GLN A 177 7.55 17.70 -6.71
C GLN A 177 7.12 18.96 -5.94
N PRO A 178 7.80 20.11 -6.08
CA PRO A 178 7.38 21.34 -5.44
C PRO A 178 5.97 21.70 -5.92
N ARG A 179 5.01 21.77 -4.98
CA ARG A 179 3.64 22.19 -5.26
C ARG A 179 3.70 23.58 -5.90
N ALA A 180 3.28 23.69 -7.16
CA ALA A 180 3.31 24.91 -7.98
C ALA A 180 2.48 26.10 -7.43
N GLY A 181 2.00 26.04 -6.19
CA GLY A 181 1.13 27.04 -5.55
C GLY A 181 1.77 27.89 -4.44
N VAL A 182 3.06 27.71 -4.09
CA VAL A 182 3.68 28.45 -2.96
C VAL A 182 4.61 29.60 -3.40
N VAL A 183 4.96 29.73 -4.68
CA VAL A 183 5.90 30.79 -5.13
C VAL A 183 5.23 32.14 -5.44
N ALA A 184 3.89 32.24 -5.43
CA ALA A 184 3.19 33.49 -5.72
C ALA A 184 2.74 34.26 -4.45
N ARG A 185 3.66 34.60 -3.53
CA ARG A 185 3.35 35.59 -2.48
C ARG A 185 4.53 36.32 -1.83
N LEU A 186 5.64 36.52 -2.54
CA LEU A 186 6.77 37.32 -2.03
C LEU A 186 7.37 38.31 -3.03
N SER A 187 6.58 38.85 -3.96
CA SER A 187 7.03 39.97 -4.80
C SER A 187 5.85 40.83 -5.20
N LEU A 188 5.42 41.73 -4.32
CA LEU A 188 4.72 42.99 -4.64
C LEU A 188 4.55 43.83 -3.36
N HIS A 189 5.64 44.06 -2.62
CA HIS A 189 5.68 45.09 -1.56
C HIS A 189 7.08 45.69 -1.43
N ARG A 190 7.50 46.43 -2.46
CA ARG A 190 8.45 47.55 -2.35
C ARG A 190 8.42 48.32 -3.67
N MET A 191 7.62 49.37 -3.70
CA MET A 191 7.94 50.68 -4.29
C MET A 191 6.72 51.59 -4.06
N ARG A 192 6.57 52.05 -2.82
CA ARG A 192 5.96 53.35 -2.53
C ARG A 192 6.95 54.10 -1.66
N HIS A 193 7.59 55.10 -2.24
CA HIS A 193 8.06 56.26 -1.50
C HIS A 193 7.69 57.53 -2.29
N PRO A 194 7.56 58.67 -1.59
CA PRO A 194 6.56 59.69 -1.86
C PRO A 194 7.16 60.97 -2.44
N GLY A 195 6.29 61.77 -3.08
CA GLY A 195 6.30 63.24 -3.09
C GLY A 195 7.58 63.99 -3.46
N MET A 196 7.56 64.61 -4.65
CA MET A 196 7.63 66.06 -4.85
C MET A 196 7.17 66.39 -6.28
#